data_AF-A0A4W6BTD7-F1
#
_entry.id   AF-A0A4W6BTD7-F1
#
_cell.length_a   1.000
_cell.length_b   1.000
_cell.length_c   1.000
_cell.angle_alpha   90.00
_cell.angle_beta   90.00
_cell.angle_gamma   90.00
#
_symmetry.space_group_name_H-M   'P 1'
#
loop_
_entity.id
_entity.type
_entity.pdbx_description
1 polymer ?
#
loop_
_entity_poly.entity_id
_entity_poly.type
_entity_poly.pdbx_seq_one_letter_code
_entity_poly.pdbx_strand_id
1 'polypeptide(L)'
;MSLFPGPCSSIQEQRDRWERKRSRTARELVQTEQHYCQQLKLVTTYFVEILKAKGTLREDIRESIFSSIKAINSVNQSLLVHLENGYFGRGFDQFCPHLQHYNTYVDNVYNANKVLGIQLKKNKAFRRFKKLQETRPEFNNHKLEDLLQLPIQRIDQYKHFLQDLTANISPDNPEFQQLSRAVTAVCEVSQRIQNNTRRHENHLQLCRVQKLLKGRKTKVLSAAVALFFLPLPLLVFVSGEPGLHVDLLVLPISPRTN
;
A
#
# COMPACT_ATOMS: atom_id res chain seq x y z
N MET A 1 11.02 18.06 -60.02
CA MET A 1 11.56 16.95 -59.22
C MET A 1 10.91 17.00 -57.85
N SER A 2 9.91 16.15 -57.63
CA SER A 2 9.16 16.05 -56.38
C SER A 2 9.96 15.32 -55.32
N LEU A 3 10.30 16.02 -54.22
CA LEU A 3 10.84 15.43 -53.00
C LEU A 3 9.70 14.74 -52.26
N PHE A 4 9.60 13.42 -52.37
CA PHE A 4 8.77 12.63 -51.47
C PHE A 4 9.39 12.70 -50.05
N PRO A 5 8.64 13.13 -49.02
CA PRO A 5 9.10 12.98 -47.65
C PRO A 5 9.09 11.48 -47.33
N GLY A 6 10.28 10.90 -47.17
CA GLY A 6 10.42 9.47 -46.91
C GLY A 6 9.74 9.06 -45.58
N PRO A 7 9.31 7.80 -45.44
CA PRO A 7 8.65 7.27 -44.23
C PRO A 7 9.50 7.32 -42.94
N CYS A 8 10.77 7.73 -43.04
CA CYS A 8 11.73 7.77 -41.95
C CYS A 8 11.52 8.94 -40.97
N SER A 9 10.90 10.06 -41.38
CA SER A 9 10.66 11.21 -40.50
C SER A 9 9.63 10.89 -39.40
N SER A 10 8.57 10.18 -39.75
CA SER A 10 7.50 9.77 -38.82
C SER A 10 7.99 8.85 -37.71
N ILE A 11 8.85 7.88 -38.04
CA ILE A 11 9.42 6.93 -37.08
C ILE A 11 10.38 7.64 -36.11
N GLN A 12 11.23 8.53 -36.61
CA GLN A 12 12.15 9.30 -35.75
C GLN A 12 11.37 10.21 -34.78
N GLU A 13 10.35 10.92 -35.27
CA GLU A 13 9.49 11.74 -34.42
C GLU A 13 8.77 10.93 -33.33
N GLN A 14 8.34 9.70 -33.64
CA GLN A 14 7.74 8.79 -32.66
C GLN A 14 8.75 8.39 -31.58
N ARG A 15 9.98 8.02 -31.97
CA ARG A 15 11.05 7.68 -31.02
C ARG A 15 11.40 8.86 -30.12
N ASP A 16 11.52 10.06 -30.68
CA ASP A 16 11.81 11.27 -29.90
C ASP A 16 10.68 11.62 -28.93
N ARG A 17 9.41 11.39 -29.32
CA ARG A 17 8.27 11.56 -28.42
C ARG A 17 8.31 10.59 -27.25
N TRP A 18 8.67 9.34 -27.48
CA TRP A 18 8.79 8.32 -26.45
C TRP A 18 9.96 8.60 -25.50
N GLU A 19 11.12 8.99 -26.02
CA GLU A 19 12.27 9.36 -25.22
C GLU A 19 11.97 10.56 -24.31
N ARG A 20 11.25 11.57 -24.85
CA ARG A 20 10.76 12.71 -24.06
C ARG A 20 9.78 12.28 -22.97
N LYS A 21 8.90 11.30 -23.22
CA LYS A 21 7.97 10.76 -22.21
C LYS A 21 8.74 10.01 -21.12
N ARG A 22 9.68 9.14 -21.49
CA ARG A 22 10.57 8.43 -20.56
C ARG A 22 11.33 9.41 -19.67
N SER A 23 11.97 10.41 -20.27
CA SER A 23 12.72 11.46 -19.56
C SER A 23 11.87 12.27 -18.59
N ARG A 24 10.59 12.52 -18.89
CA ARG A 24 9.66 13.17 -17.94
C ARG A 24 9.33 12.25 -16.77
N THR A 25 8.97 11.00 -17.08
CA THR A 25 8.65 9.96 -16.08
C THR A 25 9.81 9.73 -15.12
N ALA A 26 11.02 9.63 -15.65
CA ALA A 26 12.25 9.46 -14.88
C ALA A 26 12.49 10.63 -13.90
N ARG A 27 12.35 11.88 -14.38
CA ARG A 27 12.50 13.07 -13.54
C ARG A 27 11.45 13.13 -12.43
N GLU A 28 10.19 12.85 -12.76
CA GLU A 28 9.10 12.83 -11.79
C GLU A 28 9.30 11.73 -10.73
N LEU A 29 9.75 10.55 -11.15
CA LEU A 29 10.10 9.46 -10.23
C LEU A 29 11.18 9.91 -9.22
N VAL A 30 12.26 10.53 -9.69
CA VAL A 30 13.35 11.02 -8.82
C VAL A 30 12.84 12.08 -7.85
N GLN A 31 12.12 13.10 -8.35
CA GLN A 31 11.59 14.18 -7.52
C GLN A 31 10.64 13.67 -6.45
N THR A 32 9.74 12.77 -6.81
CA THR A 32 8.79 12.17 -5.87
C THR A 32 9.49 11.20 -4.91
N GLU A 33 10.57 10.52 -5.32
CA GLU A 33 11.37 9.67 -4.41
C GLU A 33 12.11 10.51 -3.37
N GLN A 34 12.72 11.63 -3.76
CA GLN A 34 13.36 12.57 -2.84
C GLN A 34 12.36 13.02 -1.76
N HIS A 35 11.16 13.41 -2.19
CA HIS A 35 10.11 13.82 -1.26
C HIS A 35 9.68 12.68 -0.33
N TYR A 36 9.45 11.49 -0.88
CA TYR A 36 9.05 10.31 -0.10
C TYR A 36 10.11 9.91 0.94
N CYS A 37 11.38 9.85 0.52
CA CYS A 37 12.53 9.59 1.38
C CYS A 37 12.65 10.63 2.52
N GLN A 38 12.42 11.91 2.20
CA GLN A 38 12.41 12.97 3.20
C GLN A 38 11.26 12.79 4.21
N GLN A 39 10.05 12.47 3.75
CA GLN A 39 8.92 12.21 4.64
C GLN A 39 9.18 11.00 5.55
N LEU A 40 9.72 9.90 5.02
CA LEU A 40 10.11 8.74 5.84
C LEU A 40 11.19 9.09 6.87
N LYS A 41 12.17 9.90 6.50
CA LYS A 41 13.21 10.39 7.41
C LYS A 41 12.60 11.21 8.56
N LEU A 42 11.63 12.08 8.27
CA LEU A 42 10.91 12.84 9.30
C LEU A 42 10.12 11.91 10.23
N VAL A 43 9.40 10.93 9.69
CA VAL A 43 8.64 9.96 10.50
C VAL A 43 9.59 9.15 11.40
N THR A 44 10.65 8.58 10.84
CA THR A 44 11.62 7.79 11.60
C THR A 44 12.30 8.61 12.70
N THR A 45 12.68 9.86 12.42
CA THR A 45 13.31 10.74 13.40
C THR A 45 12.34 11.15 14.51
N TYR A 46 11.22 11.79 14.15
CA TYR A 46 10.35 12.46 15.13
C TYR A 46 9.34 11.53 15.80
N PHE A 47 8.88 10.48 15.11
CA PHE A 47 7.88 9.55 15.65
C PHE A 47 8.46 8.23 16.12
N VAL A 48 9.68 7.85 15.70
CA VAL A 48 10.31 6.61 16.17
C VAL A 48 11.46 6.88 17.14
N GLU A 49 12.49 7.64 16.75
CA GLU A 49 13.65 7.86 17.61
C GLU A 49 13.34 8.75 18.82
N ILE A 50 12.75 9.93 18.60
CA ILE A 50 12.43 10.82 19.72
C ILE A 50 11.38 10.17 20.64
N LEU A 51 10.42 9.43 20.08
CA LEU A 51 9.44 8.70 20.87
C LEU A 51 10.10 7.62 21.74
N LYS A 52 11.09 6.89 21.19
CA LYS A 52 11.91 5.92 21.93
C LYS A 52 12.69 6.61 23.05
N ALA A 53 13.38 7.71 22.76
CA ALA A 53 14.15 8.47 23.74
C ALA A 53 13.29 9.05 24.87
N LYS A 54 12.05 9.45 24.57
CA LYS A 54 11.08 9.94 25.58
C LYS A 54 10.39 8.83 26.38
N GLY A 55 10.56 7.56 26.00
CA GLY A 55 9.95 6.42 26.71
C GLY A 55 8.41 6.46 26.77
N THR A 56 7.76 7.19 25.87
CA THR A 56 6.31 7.45 25.96
C THR A 56 5.47 6.24 25.55
N LEU A 57 6.05 5.33 24.76
CA LEU A 57 5.50 4.01 24.44
C LEU A 57 6.55 2.94 24.74
N ARG A 58 6.07 1.78 25.22
CA ARG A 58 6.88 0.57 25.32
C ARG A 58 7.34 0.11 23.94
N GLU A 59 8.41 -0.66 23.92
CA GLU A 59 9.03 -1.18 22.69
C GLU A 59 8.08 -2.04 21.87
N ASP A 60 7.41 -3.01 22.49
CA ASP A 60 6.41 -3.89 21.87
C ASP A 60 5.31 -3.12 21.14
N ILE A 61 4.81 -2.06 21.77
CA ILE A 61 3.75 -1.20 21.23
C ILE A 61 4.29 -0.34 20.08
N ARG A 62 5.51 0.20 20.23
CA ARG A 62 6.16 1.02 19.19
C ARG A 62 6.42 0.18 17.94
N GLU A 63 6.97 -1.02 18.10
CA GLU A 63 7.19 -1.96 16.99
C GLU A 63 5.88 -2.37 16.32
N SER A 64 4.81 -2.58 17.11
CA SER A 64 3.47 -2.88 16.56
C SER A 64 2.90 -1.74 15.71
N ILE A 65 3.24 -0.47 16.00
CA ILE A 65 2.75 0.70 15.24
C ILE A 65 3.64 0.97 14.02
N PHE A 66 4.97 1.00 14.19
CA PHE A 66 5.89 1.47 13.15
C PHE A 66 6.48 0.34 12.29
N SER A 67 6.41 -0.92 12.75
CA SER A 67 6.86 -2.10 12.01
C SER A 67 8.24 -1.88 11.37
N SER A 68 8.40 -2.31 10.12
CA SER A 68 9.61 -2.20 9.29
C SER A 68 9.84 -0.82 8.67
N ILE A 69 9.17 0.27 9.10
CA ILE A 69 9.28 1.60 8.44
C ILE A 69 10.72 2.14 8.40
N LYS A 70 11.55 1.80 9.39
CA LYS A 70 12.97 2.16 9.41
C LYS A 70 13.77 1.44 8.33
N ALA A 71 13.50 0.14 8.16
CA ALA A 71 14.13 -0.66 7.11
C ALA A 71 13.71 -0.14 5.73
N ILE A 72 12.42 0.18 5.56
CA ILE A 72 11.90 0.84 4.35
C ILE A 72 12.67 2.13 4.08
N ASN A 73 12.75 3.06 5.04
CA ASN A 73 13.52 4.29 4.86
C ASN A 73 14.97 4.02 4.39
N SER A 74 15.66 3.06 5.02
CA SER A 74 17.04 2.73 4.66
C SER A 74 17.17 2.24 3.21
N VAL A 75 16.28 1.35 2.76
CA VAL A 75 16.36 0.78 1.41
C VAL A 75 15.93 1.77 0.34
N ASN A 76 14.99 2.66 0.65
CA ASN A 76 14.57 3.74 -0.23
C ASN A 76 15.64 4.83 -0.40
N GLN A 77 16.37 5.17 0.67
CA GLN A 77 17.52 6.07 0.54
C GLN A 77 18.60 5.47 -0.38
N SER A 78 18.81 4.15 -0.29
CA SER A 78 19.75 3.45 -1.19
C SER A 78 19.25 3.46 -2.63
N LEU A 79 17.95 3.21 -2.86
CA LEU A 79 17.33 3.33 -4.17
C LEU A 79 17.48 4.75 -4.74
N LEU A 80 17.20 5.78 -3.94
CA LEU A 80 17.27 7.18 -4.34
C LEU A 80 18.64 7.54 -4.92
N VAL A 81 19.73 7.09 -4.29
CA VAL A 81 21.09 7.31 -4.80
C VAL A 81 21.24 6.76 -6.22
N HIS A 82 20.70 5.59 -6.52
CA HIS A 82 20.75 5.06 -7.89
C HIS A 82 19.91 5.89 -8.86
N LEU A 83 18.71 6.32 -8.45
CA LEU A 83 17.80 7.09 -9.29
C LEU A 83 18.36 8.47 -9.63
N GLU A 84 18.98 9.16 -8.67
CA GLU A 84 19.63 10.46 -8.88
C GLU A 84 20.81 10.38 -9.86
N ASN A 85 21.49 9.23 -9.91
CA ASN A 85 22.55 8.96 -10.88
C ASN A 85 22.03 8.42 -12.23
N GLY A 86 20.71 8.31 -12.42
CA GLY A 86 20.09 7.80 -13.65
C GLY A 86 20.17 6.29 -13.83
N TYR A 87 20.56 5.53 -12.80
CA TYR A 87 20.68 4.07 -12.85
C TYR A 87 19.35 3.38 -12.47
N PHE A 88 18.29 3.60 -13.24
CA PHE A 88 16.94 3.11 -12.91
C PHE A 88 16.87 1.58 -12.85
N GLY A 89 17.27 0.87 -13.92
CA GLY A 89 17.24 -0.59 -13.92
C GLY A 89 18.05 -1.21 -12.79
N ARG A 90 19.33 -0.82 -12.65
CA ARG A 90 20.21 -1.33 -11.57
C ARG A 90 19.64 -1.01 -10.18
N GLY A 91 19.18 0.22 -9.98
CA GLY A 91 18.64 0.66 -8.69
C GLY A 91 17.45 -0.18 -8.26
N PHE A 92 16.49 -0.39 -9.16
CA PHE A 92 15.33 -1.23 -8.84
C PHE A 92 15.66 -2.72 -8.73
N ASP A 93 16.58 -3.24 -9.54
CA ASP A 93 17.03 -4.64 -9.45
C ASP A 93 17.65 -4.93 -8.06
N GLN A 94 18.44 -4.00 -7.52
CA GLN A 94 18.99 -4.09 -6.16
C GLN A 94 17.95 -3.84 -5.07
N PHE A 95 16.92 -3.03 -5.34
CA PHE A 95 15.83 -2.76 -4.41
C PHE A 95 14.86 -3.94 -4.26
N CYS A 96 14.64 -4.72 -5.32
CA CYS A 96 13.64 -5.81 -5.34
C CYS A 96 13.79 -6.84 -4.20
N PRO A 97 14.99 -7.38 -3.90
CA PRO A 97 15.19 -8.29 -2.77
C PRO A 97 14.76 -7.72 -1.42
N HIS A 98 14.77 -6.39 -1.29
CA HIS A 98 14.40 -5.69 -0.06
C HIS A 98 12.89 -5.39 0.07
N LEU A 99 12.08 -5.72 -0.94
CA LEU A 99 10.61 -5.57 -0.88
C LEU A 99 9.97 -6.41 0.23
N GLN A 100 10.68 -7.39 0.81
CA GLN A 100 10.25 -8.09 2.02
C GLN A 100 9.95 -7.12 3.18
N HIS A 101 10.65 -5.99 3.29
CA HIS A 101 10.36 -4.98 4.30
C HIS A 101 8.99 -4.33 4.08
N TYR A 102 8.61 -4.09 2.82
CA TYR A 102 7.26 -3.64 2.47
C TYR A 102 6.22 -4.72 2.76
N ASN A 103 6.48 -5.99 2.42
CA ASN A 103 5.57 -7.10 2.76
C ASN A 103 5.25 -7.15 4.26
N THR A 104 6.30 -7.04 5.10
CA THR A 104 6.16 -6.99 6.56
C THR A 104 5.33 -5.78 7.02
N TYR A 105 5.49 -4.63 6.37
CA TYR A 105 4.75 -3.42 6.69
C TYR A 105 3.27 -3.53 6.33
N VAL A 106 2.96 -3.97 5.10
CA VAL A 106 1.59 -4.05 4.59
C VAL A 106 0.76 -5.12 5.29
N ASP A 107 1.41 -6.19 5.79
CA ASP A 107 0.76 -7.20 6.63
C ASP A 107 0.35 -6.64 7.99
N ASN A 108 1.12 -5.71 8.53
CA ASN A 108 0.89 -5.15 9.85
C ASN A 108 -0.01 -3.90 9.86
N VAL A 109 -0.25 -3.23 8.71
CA VAL A 109 -0.87 -1.89 8.71
C VAL A 109 -2.20 -1.80 9.47
N TYR A 110 -3.08 -2.81 9.35
CA TYR A 110 -4.37 -2.81 10.06
C TYR A 110 -4.20 -2.99 11.57
N ASN A 111 -3.22 -3.82 11.98
CA ASN A 111 -2.87 -3.96 13.39
C ASN A 111 -2.23 -2.68 13.93
N ALA A 112 -1.30 -2.07 13.18
CA ALA A 112 -0.69 -0.78 13.51
C ALA A 112 -1.77 0.29 13.75
N ASN A 113 -2.72 0.44 12.82
CA ASN A 113 -3.82 1.40 12.95
C ASN A 113 -4.69 1.12 14.18
N LYS A 114 -5.00 -0.16 14.47
CA LYS A 114 -5.74 -0.55 15.67
C LYS A 114 -4.97 -0.18 16.96
N VAL A 115 -3.69 -0.55 17.05
CA VAL A 115 -2.84 -0.27 18.21
C VAL A 115 -2.68 1.23 18.40
N LEU A 116 -2.43 1.98 17.31
CA LEU A 116 -2.35 3.43 17.32
C LEU A 116 -3.63 4.04 17.89
N GLY A 117 -4.80 3.64 17.39
CA GLY A 117 -6.09 4.12 17.90
C GLY A 117 -6.31 3.81 19.39
N ILE A 118 -5.88 2.64 19.87
CA ILE A 118 -5.94 2.28 21.30
C ILE A 118 -5.02 3.19 22.12
N GLN A 119 -3.78 3.40 21.69
CA GLN A 119 -2.82 4.25 22.40
C GLN A 119 -3.26 5.71 22.43
N LEU A 120 -3.83 6.22 21.34
CA LEU A 120 -4.38 7.58 21.33
C LEU A 120 -5.53 7.73 22.33
N LYS A 121 -6.36 6.72 22.54
CA LYS A 121 -7.44 6.75 23.54
C LYS A 121 -6.92 6.61 24.97
N LYS A 122 -6.00 5.68 25.23
CA LYS A 122 -5.58 5.29 26.59
C LYS A 122 -4.37 6.08 27.12
N ASN A 123 -3.46 6.52 26.27
CA ASN A 123 -2.19 7.11 26.68
C ASN A 123 -2.17 8.63 26.40
N LYS A 124 -2.45 9.43 27.44
CA LYS A 124 -2.48 10.91 27.37
C LYS A 124 -1.10 11.50 26.99
N ALA A 125 -0.01 10.90 27.48
CA ALA A 125 1.34 11.35 27.18
C ALA A 125 1.66 11.17 25.69
N PHE A 126 1.33 10.00 25.13
CA PHE A 126 1.49 9.73 23.71
C PHE A 126 0.63 10.64 22.84
N ARG A 127 -0.63 10.89 23.24
CA ARG A 127 -1.50 11.82 22.52
C ARG A 127 -0.91 13.24 22.46
N ARG A 128 -0.38 13.74 23.58
CA ARG A 128 0.29 15.05 23.64
C ARG A 128 1.56 15.07 22.79
N PHE A 129 2.35 14.01 22.87
CA PHE A 129 3.55 13.84 22.04
C PHE A 129 3.21 13.91 20.55
N LYS A 130 2.25 13.10 20.09
CA LYS A 130 1.80 13.10 18.68
C LYS A 130 1.40 14.50 18.24
N LYS A 131 0.54 15.17 19.01
CA LYS A 131 0.07 16.52 18.69
C LYS A 131 1.23 17.52 18.56
N LEU A 132 2.23 17.42 19.43
CA LEU A 132 3.42 18.28 19.37
C LEU A 132 4.29 18.00 18.14
N GLN A 133 4.45 16.73 17.76
CA GLN A 133 5.21 16.44 16.54
C GLN A 133 4.46 16.91 15.28
N GLU A 134 3.15 16.69 15.20
CA GLU A 134 2.32 17.12 14.06
C GLU A 134 2.25 18.64 13.87
N THR A 135 2.53 19.44 14.90
CA THR A 135 2.57 20.91 14.78
C THR A 135 3.85 21.44 14.13
N ARG A 136 4.83 20.56 13.86
CA ARG A 136 6.07 20.96 13.21
C ARG A 136 5.83 21.32 11.74
N PRO A 137 6.44 22.41 11.24
CA PRO A 137 6.26 22.84 9.85
C PRO A 137 6.69 21.78 8.84
N GLU A 138 7.67 20.94 9.18
CA GLU A 138 8.17 19.86 8.32
C GLU A 138 7.09 18.82 7.97
N PHE A 139 6.04 18.68 8.79
CA PHE A 139 4.93 17.76 8.51
C PHE A 139 3.80 18.39 7.70
N ASN A 140 3.82 19.71 7.46
CA ASN A 140 2.81 20.41 6.66
C ASN A 140 1.36 19.98 7.01
N ASN A 141 1.03 19.97 8.30
CA ASN A 141 -0.27 19.55 8.86
C ASN A 141 -0.69 18.08 8.67
N HIS A 142 0.16 17.22 8.10
CA HIS A 142 -0.14 15.79 7.95
C HIS A 142 -0.24 15.12 9.32
N LYS A 143 -1.22 14.22 9.44
CA LYS A 143 -1.40 13.41 10.64
C LYS A 143 -0.52 12.18 10.59
N LEU A 144 -0.14 11.65 11.76
CA LEU A 144 0.63 10.41 11.82
C LEU A 144 -0.04 9.28 11.06
N GLU A 145 -1.37 9.21 11.13
CA GLU A 145 -2.20 8.24 10.42
C GLU A 145 -1.96 8.30 8.90
N ASP A 146 -1.91 9.52 8.33
CA ASP A 146 -1.65 9.76 6.90
C ASP A 146 -0.21 9.37 6.54
N LEU A 147 0.74 9.78 7.38
CA LEU A 147 2.16 9.49 7.19
C LEU A 147 2.45 7.99 7.21
N LEU A 148 1.72 7.21 8.02
CA LEU A 148 1.84 5.75 8.05
C LEU A 148 1.25 5.07 6.81
N GLN A 149 0.47 5.76 5.97
CA GLN A 149 0.01 5.23 4.68
C GLN A 149 1.02 5.42 3.55
N LEU A 150 2.02 6.30 3.71
CA LEU A 150 2.96 6.65 2.65
C LEU A 150 3.64 5.42 2.01
N PRO A 151 4.11 4.38 2.75
CA PRO A 151 4.70 3.21 2.12
C PRO A 151 3.74 2.41 1.23
N ILE A 152 2.45 2.36 1.58
CA ILE A 152 1.44 1.67 0.76
C ILE A 152 1.21 2.46 -0.53
N GLN A 153 1.02 3.77 -0.41
CA GLN A 153 0.84 4.66 -1.55
C GLN A 153 2.04 4.65 -2.50
N ARG A 154 3.27 4.55 -1.95
CA ARG A 154 4.49 4.51 -2.77
C ARG A 154 4.58 3.25 -3.63
N ILE A 155 4.15 2.10 -3.12
CA ILE A 155 4.10 0.86 -3.92
C ILE A 155 3.19 1.02 -5.14
N ASP A 156 2.04 1.66 -4.98
CA ASP A 156 1.16 1.93 -6.11
C ASP A 156 1.82 2.88 -7.11
N GLN A 157 2.51 3.93 -6.66
CA GLN A 157 3.25 4.84 -7.54
C GLN A 157 4.40 4.14 -8.29
N TYR A 158 5.18 3.29 -7.63
CA TYR A 158 6.25 2.54 -8.29
C TYR A 158 5.73 1.68 -9.43
N LYS A 159 4.58 1.03 -9.26
CA LYS A 159 3.96 0.25 -10.34
C LYS A 159 3.76 1.11 -11.59
N HIS A 160 3.24 2.33 -11.43
CA HIS A 160 2.95 3.23 -12.54
C HIS A 160 4.24 3.72 -13.20
N PHE A 161 5.20 4.21 -12.39
CA PHE A 161 6.49 4.67 -12.90
C PHE A 161 7.26 3.56 -13.64
N LEU A 162 7.32 2.36 -13.07
CA LEU A 162 8.05 1.24 -13.67
C LEU A 162 7.39 0.78 -14.97
N GLN A 163 6.05 0.75 -15.04
CA GLN A 163 5.33 0.44 -16.27
C GLN A 163 5.60 1.48 -17.36
N ASP A 164 5.54 2.78 -17.03
CA ASP A 164 5.82 3.85 -17.99
C ASP A 164 7.29 3.88 -18.44
N LEU A 165 8.23 3.59 -17.53
CA LEU A 165 9.64 3.46 -17.87
C LEU A 165 9.90 2.24 -18.76
N THR A 166 9.15 1.15 -18.62
CA THR A 166 9.39 -0.09 -19.38
C THR A 166 8.69 -0.10 -20.74
N ALA A 167 7.58 0.63 -20.90
CA ALA A 167 6.64 0.52 -22.03
C ALA A 167 7.24 0.69 -23.45
N ASN A 168 8.46 1.23 -23.61
CA ASN A 168 9.10 1.45 -24.91
C ASN A 168 10.61 1.15 -24.93
N ILE A 169 11.10 0.33 -23.99
CA ILE A 169 12.50 -0.14 -24.03
C ILE A 169 12.55 -1.36 -24.96
N SER A 170 13.56 -1.41 -25.84
CA SER A 170 13.83 -2.61 -26.64
C SER A 170 14.11 -3.81 -25.72
N PRO A 171 13.55 -5.00 -25.99
CA PRO A 171 13.86 -6.23 -25.25
C PRO A 171 15.37 -6.57 -25.19
N ASP A 172 16.14 -6.12 -26.18
CA ASP A 172 17.60 -6.30 -26.26
C ASP A 172 18.37 -5.38 -25.31
N ASN A 173 17.71 -4.37 -24.73
CA ASN A 173 18.35 -3.47 -23.77
C ASN A 173 18.46 -4.19 -22.40
N PRO A 174 19.65 -4.22 -21.78
CA PRO A 174 19.84 -4.87 -20.48
C PRO A 174 18.94 -4.28 -19.36
N GLU A 175 18.57 -3.00 -19.47
CA GLU A 175 17.68 -2.32 -18.52
C GLU A 175 16.24 -2.84 -18.59
N PHE A 176 15.80 -3.36 -19.75
CA PHE A 176 14.45 -3.90 -19.91
C PHE A 176 14.20 -5.05 -18.93
N GLN A 177 15.14 -5.99 -18.83
CA GLN A 177 15.00 -7.16 -17.95
C GLN A 177 14.99 -6.76 -16.47
N GLN A 178 15.84 -5.80 -16.09
CA GLN A 178 15.90 -5.27 -14.72
C GLN A 178 14.59 -4.61 -14.31
N LEU A 179 14.07 -3.70 -15.16
CA LEU A 179 12.82 -3.01 -14.89
C LEU A 179 11.61 -3.95 -14.96
N SER A 180 11.62 -4.94 -15.85
CA SER A 180 10.55 -5.94 -15.94
C SER A 180 10.45 -6.79 -14.68
N ARG A 181 11.59 -7.23 -14.13
CA ARG A 181 11.61 -7.90 -12.80
C ARG A 181 11.06 -6.99 -11.71
N ALA A 182 11.43 -5.71 -11.74
CA ALA A 182 10.93 -4.74 -10.76
C ALA A 182 9.42 -4.52 -10.86
N VAL A 183 8.86 -4.42 -12.08
CA VAL A 183 7.41 -4.35 -12.29
C VAL A 183 6.72 -5.55 -11.65
N THR A 184 7.21 -6.77 -11.90
CA THR A 184 6.65 -8.00 -11.32
C THR A 184 6.70 -7.95 -9.79
N ALA A 185 7.86 -7.69 -9.20
CA ALA A 185 8.04 -7.69 -7.76
C ALA A 185 7.18 -6.62 -7.05
N VAL A 186 7.07 -5.42 -7.61
CA VAL A 186 6.19 -4.37 -7.07
C VAL A 186 4.71 -4.74 -7.23
N CYS A 187 4.33 -5.38 -8.33
CA CYS A 187 2.96 -5.85 -8.54
C CYS A 187 2.56 -6.93 -7.52
N GLU A 188 3.47 -7.82 -7.12
CA GLU A 188 3.21 -8.80 -6.06
C GLU A 188 2.92 -8.13 -4.71
N VAL A 189 3.68 -7.09 -4.34
CA VAL A 189 3.40 -6.31 -3.12
C VAL A 189 2.06 -5.58 -3.24
N SER A 190 1.75 -5.00 -4.40
CA SER A 190 0.45 -4.33 -4.66
C SER A 190 -0.72 -5.31 -4.55
N GLN A 191 -0.60 -6.52 -5.11
CA GLN A 191 -1.60 -7.58 -4.95
C GLN A 191 -1.76 -8.00 -3.49
N ARG A 192 -0.66 -8.05 -2.73
CA ARG A 192 -0.69 -8.32 -1.29
C ARG A 192 -1.48 -7.26 -0.52
N ILE A 193 -1.26 -5.98 -0.83
CA ILE A 193 -2.04 -4.85 -0.28
C ILE A 193 -3.53 -5.07 -0.55
N GLN A 194 -3.91 -5.32 -1.81
CA GLN A 194 -5.31 -5.55 -2.20
C GLN A 194 -5.94 -6.75 -1.46
N ASN A 195 -5.19 -7.85 -1.33
CA ASN A 195 -5.63 -9.02 -0.58
C ASN A 195 -5.83 -8.73 0.91
N ASN A 196 -4.94 -7.96 1.52
CA ASN A 196 -5.05 -7.55 2.91
C ASN A 196 -6.27 -6.64 3.12
N THR A 197 -6.54 -5.71 2.20
CA THR A 197 -7.76 -4.89 2.21
C THR A 197 -9.02 -5.72 2.19
N ARG A 198 -9.14 -6.64 1.22
CA ARG A 198 -10.29 -7.54 1.13
C ARG A 198 -10.48 -8.40 2.38
N ARG A 199 -9.38 -8.95 2.92
CA ARG A 199 -9.41 -9.73 4.18
C ARG A 199 -9.89 -8.89 5.35
N HIS A 200 -9.42 -7.65 5.46
CA HIS A 200 -9.82 -6.74 6.53
C HIS A 200 -11.31 -6.37 6.43
N GLU A 201 -11.79 -6.03 5.25
CA GLU A 201 -13.21 -5.72 5.00
C GLU A 201 -14.11 -6.92 5.37
N ASN A 202 -13.75 -8.13 4.92
CA ASN A 202 -14.47 -9.36 5.27
C ASN A 202 -14.49 -9.58 6.80
N HIS A 203 -13.37 -9.35 7.48
CA HIS A 203 -13.30 -9.46 8.93
C HIS A 203 -14.24 -8.47 9.64
N LEU A 204 -14.32 -7.22 9.16
CA LEU A 204 -15.23 -6.22 9.70
C LEU A 204 -16.70 -6.60 9.49
N GLN A 205 -17.05 -7.17 8.33
CA GLN A 205 -18.42 -7.68 8.08
C GLN A 205 -18.76 -8.83 9.02
N LEU A 206 -17.86 -9.81 9.20
CA LEU A 206 -18.07 -10.90 10.16
C LEU A 206 -18.28 -10.38 11.59
N CYS A 207 -17.46 -9.41 12.02
CA CYS A 207 -17.64 -8.76 13.32
C CYS A 207 -19.01 -8.08 13.46
N ARG A 208 -19.52 -7.46 12.40
CA ARG A 208 -20.85 -6.83 12.38
C ARG A 208 -21.94 -7.88 12.51
N VAL A 209 -21.89 -8.96 11.73
CA VAL A 209 -22.85 -10.07 11.80
C VAL A 209 -22.84 -10.71 13.18
N GLN A 210 -21.68 -11.01 13.75
CA GLN A 210 -21.56 -11.57 15.10
C GLN A 210 -22.21 -10.70 16.18
N LYS A 211 -22.10 -9.37 16.08
CA LYS A 211 -22.77 -8.45 17.01
C LYS A 211 -24.29 -8.50 16.90
N LEU A 212 -24.83 -8.67 15.69
CA LEU A 212 -26.27 -8.79 15.45
C LEU A 212 -26.83 -10.13 15.94
N LEU A 213 -26.01 -11.18 15.97
CA LEU A 213 -26.39 -12.50 16.45
C LEU A 213 -26.29 -12.65 17.97
N LYS A 214 -25.54 -11.80 18.67
CA LYS A 214 -25.47 -11.81 20.15
C LYS A 214 -26.86 -11.55 20.74
N GLY A 215 -27.43 -12.58 21.37
CA GLY A 215 -28.75 -12.54 22.02
C GLY A 215 -29.85 -13.32 21.29
N ARG A 216 -29.61 -13.80 20.06
CA ARG A 216 -30.53 -14.71 19.36
C ARG A 216 -30.05 -16.15 19.59
N LYS A 217 -30.91 -17.02 20.14
CA LYS A 217 -30.66 -18.47 20.23
C LYS A 217 -30.65 -19.05 18.82
N THR A 218 -29.51 -19.00 18.13
CA THR A 218 -29.35 -19.70 16.84
C THR A 218 -28.94 -21.14 17.13
N LYS A 219 -29.79 -22.11 16.74
CA LYS A 219 -29.35 -23.50 16.57
C LYS A 219 -28.36 -23.50 15.40
N VAL A 220 -27.07 -23.37 15.70
CA VAL A 220 -26.03 -23.55 14.70
C VAL A 220 -26.02 -25.04 14.36
N LEU A 221 -26.59 -25.41 13.22
CA LEU A 221 -26.40 -26.74 12.66
C LEU A 221 -24.91 -26.85 12.32
N SER A 222 -24.21 -27.66 13.11
CA SER A 222 -22.94 -28.24 12.76
C SER A 222 -23.16 -29.11 11.52
N ALA A 223 -23.02 -28.53 10.33
CA ALA A 223 -22.68 -29.27 9.13
C ALA A 223 -21.18 -29.07 8.90
N ALA A 224 -20.43 -30.06 9.36
CA ALA A 224 -19.03 -30.20 9.08
C ALA A 224 -18.80 -30.27 7.55
N VAL A 225 -17.70 -29.66 7.12
CA VAL A 225 -16.91 -29.99 5.93
C VAL A 225 -17.49 -29.58 4.57
N ALA A 226 -16.59 -28.96 3.80
CA ALA A 226 -16.63 -28.66 2.37
C ALA A 226 -17.63 -27.58 1.95
N LEU A 227 -17.13 -26.36 1.77
CA LEU A 227 -17.40 -25.61 0.55
C LEU A 227 -16.20 -24.71 0.23
N PHE A 228 -15.55 -25.14 -0.83
CA PHE A 228 -14.40 -24.58 -1.53
C PHE A 228 -14.43 -23.05 -1.69
N PHE A 229 -13.23 -22.48 -1.65
CA PHE A 229 -12.77 -21.33 -2.42
C PHE A 229 -13.71 -20.88 -3.56
N LEU A 230 -14.64 -19.97 -3.29
CA LEU A 230 -15.27 -19.12 -4.31
C LEU A 230 -15.57 -17.74 -3.70
N PRO A 231 -15.48 -16.64 -4.47
CA PRO A 231 -15.81 -15.30 -4.02
C PRO A 231 -17.33 -15.12 -4.09
N LEU A 232 -18.07 -15.75 -3.18
CA LEU A 232 -19.50 -15.54 -3.02
C LEU A 232 -19.78 -14.91 -1.65
N PRO A 233 -20.75 -13.99 -1.54
CA PRO A 233 -21.18 -13.48 -0.25
C PRO A 233 -21.74 -14.63 0.60
N LEU A 234 -21.35 -14.68 1.89
CA LEU A 234 -21.83 -15.67 2.84
C LEU A 234 -23.37 -15.70 2.84
N LEU A 235 -23.97 -16.81 2.40
CA LEU A 235 -25.37 -17.12 2.70
C LEU A 235 -25.44 -17.66 4.13
N VAL A 236 -26.16 -16.94 5.00
CA VAL A 236 -26.57 -17.45 6.31
C VAL A 236 -28.03 -17.88 6.19
N PHE A 237 -28.28 -19.19 6.20
CA PHE A 237 -29.64 -19.74 6.27
C PHE A 237 -30.14 -19.71 7.71
N VAL A 238 -31.32 -19.10 7.92
CA VAL A 238 -32.06 -19.15 9.19
C VAL A 238 -33.27 -20.05 8.95
N SER A 239 -33.26 -21.28 9.45
CA SER A 239 -34.46 -22.12 9.46
C SER A 239 -35.37 -21.63 10.59
N GLY A 240 -36.56 -21.13 10.23
CA GLY A 240 -37.72 -21.13 11.12
C GLY A 240 -38.27 -22.55 11.28
N GLU A 241 -38.99 -22.79 12.37
CA GLU A 241 -39.75 -24.02 12.66
C GLU A 241 -40.66 -24.42 11.47
N PRO A 242 -41.03 -25.71 11.33
CA PRO A 242 -41.75 -26.21 10.16
C PRO A 242 -43.14 -25.59 10.08
N GLY A 243 -43.35 -24.65 9.16
CA GLY A 243 -44.67 -24.10 8.88
C GLY A 243 -44.77 -22.68 8.33
N LEU A 244 -43.70 -21.88 8.26
CA LEU A 244 -43.78 -20.53 7.67
C LEU A 244 -42.65 -20.20 6.69
N HIS A 245 -43.07 -19.46 5.66
CA HIS A 245 -42.33 -18.94 4.50
C HIS A 245 -40.84 -18.67 4.72
N VAL A 246 -40.05 -19.08 3.72
CA VAL A 246 -38.63 -18.75 3.59
C VAL A 246 -38.51 -17.29 3.17
N ASP A 247 -38.30 -16.38 4.13
CA ASP A 247 -37.97 -15.00 3.80
C ASP A 247 -36.48 -14.89 3.46
N LEU A 248 -36.21 -14.73 2.17
CA LEU A 248 -34.90 -14.40 1.64
C LEU A 248 -34.54 -12.98 2.09
N LEU A 249 -33.76 -12.85 3.17
CA LEU A 249 -33.21 -11.57 3.60
C LEU A 249 -32.07 -11.15 2.64
N VAL A 250 -32.46 -10.59 1.50
CA VAL A 250 -31.56 -9.81 0.64
C VAL A 250 -31.28 -8.51 1.39
N LEU A 251 -30.08 -8.39 1.98
CA LEU A 251 -29.62 -7.11 2.51
C LEU A 251 -29.48 -6.13 1.33
N PRO A 252 -30.13 -4.96 1.35
CA PRO A 252 -30.06 -4.02 0.27
C PRO A 252 -28.61 -3.51 0.15
N ILE A 253 -28.02 -3.71 -1.02
CA ILE A 253 -26.81 -3.01 -1.44
C ILE A 253 -27.26 -1.56 -1.61
N SER A 254 -26.88 -0.69 -0.68
CA SER A 254 -27.13 0.75 -0.83
C SER A 254 -26.40 1.22 -2.10
N PRO A 255 -27.10 1.84 -3.07
CA PRO A 255 -26.42 2.41 -4.21
C PRO A 255 -25.65 3.63 -3.75
N ARG A 256 -24.35 3.68 -4.11
CA ARG A 256 -23.55 4.90 -4.00
C ARG A 256 -24.28 6.00 -4.77
N THR A 257 -24.70 7.05 -4.07
CA THR A 257 -24.98 8.34 -4.70
C THR A 257 -23.66 9.03 -4.99
N ASN A 258 -23.55 9.55 -6.23
CA ASN A 258 -22.45 10.35 -6.76
C ASN A 258 -21.99 11.47 -5.82
#